data_AF-A0A7C3ZDF1-F1
#
_entry.id   AF-A0A7C3ZDF1-F1
#
_cell.length_a   1.000
_cell.length_b   1.000
_cell.length_c   1.000
_cell.angle_alpha   90.00
_cell.angle_beta   90.00
_cell.angle_gamma   90.00
#
_symmetry.space_group_name_H-M   'P 1'
#
loop_
_entity.id
_entity.type
_entity.pdbx_description
1 polymer ?
#
loop_
_entity_poly.entity_id
_entity_poly.type
_entity_poly.pdbx_seq_one_letter_code
_entity_poly.pdbx_strand_id
1 'polypeptide(L)'
;MAEPLVIIPALAAGALVGIYEMILVHRDVSVPQHRFGHAIHAFVFAMVGTFISFNVPFVLGLIPAIAAIPVLGTVIGIRIAIALIMTLKVHGVSAALKTKGMMTAGMGETWTHSLIIGCLTAFVPYLYPFLAPVLPAWLK
;
A
#
# COMPACT_ATOMS: atom_id res chain seq x y z
N MET A 1 7.01 8.58 -25.55
CA MET A 1 6.58 7.18 -25.67
C MET A 1 6.01 6.77 -24.33
N ALA A 2 4.84 6.10 -24.29
CA ALA A 2 4.30 5.61 -23.03
C ALA A 2 5.26 4.57 -22.43
N GLU A 3 5.61 4.70 -21.16
CA GLU A 3 6.43 3.68 -20.50
C GLU A 3 5.67 2.35 -20.43
N PRO A 4 6.36 1.21 -20.60
CA PRO A 4 5.72 -0.09 -20.52
C PRO A 4 5.15 -0.31 -19.11
N LEU A 5 3.95 -0.90 -19.06
CA LEU A 5 3.30 -1.23 -17.80
C LEU A 5 4.11 -2.28 -17.04
N VAL A 6 4.50 -1.96 -15.81
CA VAL A 6 5.25 -2.83 -14.92
C VAL A 6 4.26 -3.63 -14.08
N ILE A 7 3.92 -4.84 -14.54
CA ILE A 7 2.92 -5.70 -13.91
C ILE A 7 3.53 -6.59 -12.84
N ILE A 8 4.45 -7.48 -13.23
CA ILE A 8 4.97 -8.53 -12.34
C ILE A 8 5.68 -7.93 -11.11
N PRO A 9 6.63 -6.98 -11.26
CA PRO A 9 7.26 -6.34 -10.10
C PRO A 9 6.27 -5.65 -9.17
N ALA A 10 5.25 -5.01 -9.72
CA ALA A 10 4.26 -4.28 -8.95
C ALA A 10 3.39 -5.21 -8.09
N LEU A 11 2.95 -6.33 -8.67
CA LEU A 11 2.15 -7.34 -7.97
C LEU A 11 3.00 -8.08 -6.94
N ALA A 12 4.25 -8.42 -7.27
CA ALA A 12 5.19 -9.06 -6.36
C ALA A 12 5.48 -8.17 -5.13
N ALA A 13 5.81 -6.91 -5.37
CA ALA A 13 6.00 -5.90 -4.33
C ALA A 13 4.74 -5.72 -3.49
N GLY A 14 3.57 -5.64 -4.14
CA GLY A 14 2.28 -5.54 -3.47
C GLY A 14 2.01 -6.72 -2.55
N ALA A 15 2.33 -7.94 -3.01
CA ALA A 15 2.14 -9.15 -2.22
C ALA A 15 3.07 -9.16 -1.00
N LEU A 16 4.33 -8.72 -1.16
CA LEU A 16 5.27 -8.62 -0.05
C LEU A 16 4.81 -7.61 1.01
N VAL A 17 4.41 -6.40 0.60
CA VAL A 17 3.87 -5.37 1.51
C VAL A 17 2.57 -5.85 2.15
N GLY A 18 1.69 -6.50 1.38
CA GLY A 18 0.44 -7.05 1.86
C GLY A 18 0.64 -8.17 2.88
N ILE A 19 1.56 -9.12 2.64
CA ILE A 19 1.90 -10.18 3.60
C ILE A 19 2.47 -9.59 4.88
N TYR A 20 3.38 -8.61 4.76
CA TYR A 20 3.91 -7.89 5.92
C TYR A 20 2.77 -7.28 6.75
N GLU A 21 1.81 -6.63 6.09
CA GLU A 21 0.65 -6.04 6.75
C GLU A 21 -0.26 -7.11 7.39
N MET A 22 -0.49 -8.24 6.73
CA MET A 22 -1.26 -9.35 7.31
C MET A 22 -0.63 -9.89 8.59
N ILE A 23 0.71 -9.93 8.67
CA ILE A 23 1.44 -10.31 9.88
C ILE A 23 1.18 -9.30 11.01
N LEU A 24 1.26 -8.00 10.70
CA LEU A 24 1.01 -6.97 11.70
C LEU A 24 -0.46 -6.97 12.16
N VAL A 25 -1.42 -7.10 11.24
CA VAL A 25 -2.85 -7.24 11.56
C VAL A 25 -3.11 -8.46 12.45
N HIS A 26 -2.36 -9.55 12.26
CA HIS A 26 -2.49 -10.72 13.14
C HIS A 26 -2.11 -10.41 14.59
N ARG A 27 -1.06 -9.61 14.79
CA ARG A 27 -0.66 -9.10 16.11
C ARG A 27 -1.67 -8.08 16.63
N ASP A 28 -2.14 -7.21 15.75
CA ASP A 28 -2.84 -6.01 16.13
C ASP A 28 -4.34 -6.21 16.25
N VAL A 29 -4.96 -7.28 15.73
CA VAL A 29 -6.39 -7.54 15.83
C VAL A 29 -6.65 -8.86 16.54
N SER A 30 -7.27 -8.84 17.72
CA SER A 30 -7.55 -10.04 18.53
C SER A 30 -8.71 -10.89 18.01
N VAL A 31 -9.75 -10.26 17.45
CA VAL A 31 -10.98 -10.94 17.04
C VAL A 31 -10.78 -11.62 15.67
N PRO A 32 -10.90 -12.95 15.56
CA PRO A 32 -10.52 -13.68 14.34
C PRO A 32 -11.27 -13.26 13.08
N GLN A 33 -12.58 -13.02 13.18
CA GLN A 33 -13.41 -12.60 12.04
C GLN A 33 -12.99 -11.22 11.51
N HIS A 34 -12.77 -10.26 12.41
CA HIS A 34 -12.30 -8.93 12.05
C HIS A 34 -10.86 -8.98 11.52
N ARG A 35 -9.99 -9.82 12.10
CA ARG A 35 -8.62 -10.02 11.64
C ARG A 35 -8.58 -10.50 10.20
N PHE A 36 -9.35 -11.52 9.85
CA PHE A 36 -9.37 -12.05 8.49
C PHE A 36 -9.86 -11.00 7.49
N GLY A 37 -10.99 -10.36 7.77
CA GLY A 37 -11.53 -9.31 6.89
C GLY A 37 -10.58 -8.11 6.74
N HIS A 38 -9.92 -7.71 7.82
CA HIS A 38 -8.92 -6.64 7.81
C HIS A 38 -7.69 -7.05 6.99
N ALA A 39 -7.15 -8.25 7.22
CA ALA A 39 -5.97 -8.77 6.54
C ALA A 39 -6.16 -8.83 5.02
N ILE A 40 -7.30 -9.34 4.54
CA ILE A 40 -7.61 -9.39 3.11
C ILE A 40 -7.76 -7.99 2.52
N HIS A 41 -8.49 -7.10 3.20
CA HIS A 41 -8.63 -5.72 2.73
C HIS A 41 -7.26 -5.03 2.61
N ALA A 42 -6.45 -5.12 3.65
CA ALA A 42 -5.14 -4.48 3.69
C ALA A 42 -4.20 -5.04 2.62
N PHE A 43 -4.24 -6.36 2.38
CA PHE A 43 -3.52 -7.00 1.28
C PHE A 43 -3.93 -6.41 -0.09
N VAL A 44 -5.24 -6.33 -0.38
CA VAL A 44 -5.73 -5.77 -1.66
C VAL A 44 -5.34 -4.30 -1.82
N PHE A 45 -5.44 -3.50 -0.76
CA PHE A 45 -5.01 -2.10 -0.79
C PHE A 45 -3.50 -1.96 -1.05
N ALA A 46 -2.67 -2.83 -0.44
CA ALA A 46 -1.24 -2.87 -0.73
C ALA A 46 -0.97 -3.20 -2.20
N MET A 47 -1.65 -4.21 -2.76
CA MET A 47 -1.53 -4.57 -4.19
C MET A 47 -1.85 -3.40 -5.12
N VAL A 48 -2.96 -2.68 -4.86
CA VAL A 48 -3.38 -1.54 -5.68
C VAL A 48 -2.40 -0.36 -5.50
N GLY A 49 -2.00 -0.07 -4.27
CA GLY A 49 -1.10 1.04 -3.97
C GLY A 49 0.29 0.85 -4.59
N THR A 50 0.85 -0.36 -4.54
CA THR A 50 2.13 -0.65 -5.20
C THR A 50 1.97 -0.61 -6.71
N PHE A 51 0.87 -1.14 -7.26
CA PHE A 51 0.59 -1.06 -8.70
C PHE A 51 0.59 0.38 -9.20
N ILE A 52 -0.09 1.29 -8.51
CA ILE A 52 -0.08 2.71 -8.84
C ILE A 52 1.34 3.29 -8.72
N SER A 53 2.08 2.94 -7.66
CA SER A 53 3.41 3.49 -7.40
C SER A 53 4.44 3.09 -8.47
N PHE A 54 4.35 1.87 -9.02
CA PHE A 54 5.15 1.43 -10.16
C PHE A 54 4.70 2.05 -11.48
N ASN A 55 3.40 2.30 -11.65
CA ASN A 55 2.80 2.66 -12.93
C ASN A 55 2.23 4.09 -12.95
N VAL A 56 2.92 5.04 -12.33
CA VAL A 56 2.43 6.43 -12.26
C VAL A 56 2.13 7.04 -13.64
N PRO A 57 2.98 6.89 -14.68
CA PRO A 57 2.67 7.43 -16.01
C PRO A 57 1.35 6.90 -16.58
N PHE A 58 1.06 5.61 -16.38
CA PHE A 58 -0.21 5.00 -16.78
C PHE A 58 -1.39 5.62 -16.02
N VAL A 59 -1.27 5.80 -14.70
CA VAL A 59 -2.33 6.39 -13.87
C VAL A 59 -2.62 7.84 -14.23
N LEU A 60 -1.58 8.63 -14.48
CA LEU A 60 -1.72 10.01 -14.96
C LEU A 60 -2.38 10.08 -16.35
N GLY A 61 -2.12 9.09 -17.21
CA GLY A 61 -2.80 8.95 -18.51
C GLY A 61 -4.28 8.63 -18.40
N LEU A 62 -4.69 7.88 -17.36
CA LEU A 62 -6.11 7.58 -17.10
C LEU A 62 -6.88 8.79 -16.56
N ILE A 63 -6.22 9.68 -15.82
CA ILE A 63 -6.86 10.83 -15.18
C ILE A 63 -6.09 12.12 -15.54
N PRO A 64 -6.31 12.68 -16.74
CA PRO A 64 -5.58 13.86 -17.22
C PRO A 64 -5.74 15.09 -16.31
N ALA A 65 -6.86 15.20 -15.59
CA ALA A 65 -7.09 16.28 -14.64
C ALA A 65 -6.06 16.29 -13.49
N ILE A 66 -5.60 15.12 -13.03
CA ILE A 66 -4.56 15.02 -12.00
C ILE A 66 -3.20 15.40 -12.59
N ALA A 67 -2.94 15.03 -13.85
CA ALA A 67 -1.70 15.38 -14.56
C ALA A 67 -1.48 16.89 -14.69
N ALA A 68 -2.55 17.69 -14.72
CA ALA A 68 -2.49 19.14 -14.79
C ALA A 68 -2.13 19.83 -13.45
N ILE A 69 -2.16 19.10 -12.33
CA ILE A 69 -1.87 19.66 -11.00
C ILE A 69 -0.34 19.68 -10.81
N PRO A 70 0.30 20.82 -10.47
CA PRO A 70 1.76 20.94 -10.49
C PRO A 70 2.52 19.88 -9.69
N VAL A 71 2.01 19.52 -8.50
CA VAL A 71 2.63 18.51 -7.65
C VAL A 71 2.14 17.11 -8.02
N LEU A 72 0.82 16.91 -8.12
CA LEU A 72 0.23 15.58 -8.35
C LEU A 72 0.41 15.06 -9.78
N GLY A 73 0.76 15.92 -10.74
CA GLY A 73 1.12 15.52 -12.10
C GLY A 73 2.52 14.94 -12.23
N THR A 74 3.25 14.78 -11.12
CA THR A 74 4.61 14.23 -11.10
C THR A 74 4.62 12.82 -10.52
N VAL A 75 5.64 12.02 -10.91
CA VAL A 75 5.86 10.67 -10.36
C VAL A 75 5.98 10.71 -8.83
N ILE A 76 6.75 11.66 -8.31
CA ILE A 76 6.97 11.82 -6.88
C ILE A 76 5.68 12.26 -6.19
N GLY A 77 4.92 13.20 -6.76
CA GLY A 77 3.67 13.68 -6.18
C GLY A 77 2.62 12.59 -6.04
N ILE A 78 2.43 11.74 -7.06
CA ILE A 78 1.52 10.59 -6.95
C ILE A 78 2.00 9.61 -5.88
N ARG A 79 3.30 9.31 -5.82
CA ARG A 79 3.84 8.40 -4.80
C ARG A 79 3.62 8.93 -3.38
N ILE A 80 3.83 10.23 -3.17
CA ILE A 80 3.53 10.89 -1.88
C ILE A 80 2.02 10.81 -1.59
N ALA A 81 1.17 11.09 -2.58
CA ALA A 81 -0.27 11.00 -2.40
C ALA A 81 -0.72 9.58 -2.03
N ILE A 82 -0.17 8.56 -2.68
CA ILE A 82 -0.43 7.15 -2.34
C ILE A 82 0.09 6.80 -0.95
N ALA A 83 1.27 7.26 -0.55
CA ALA A 83 1.78 7.06 0.81
C ALA A 83 0.79 7.61 1.86
N LEU A 84 0.28 8.83 1.64
CA LEU A 84 -0.70 9.47 2.52
C LEU A 84 -2.03 8.72 2.53
N ILE A 85 -2.56 8.37 1.35
CA ILE A 85 -3.82 7.62 1.23
C ILE A 85 -3.73 6.29 1.96
N MET A 86 -2.64 5.53 1.76
CA MET A 86 -2.41 4.25 2.41
C MET A 86 -2.29 4.41 3.93
N THR A 87 -1.50 5.38 4.39
CA THR A 87 -1.36 5.70 5.82
C THR A 87 -2.71 5.99 6.45
N LEU A 88 -3.49 6.89 5.84
CA LEU A 88 -4.80 7.28 6.34
C LEU A 88 -5.82 6.14 6.26
N LYS A 89 -5.74 5.29 5.23
CA LYS A 89 -6.65 4.16 5.07
C LYS A 89 -6.43 3.12 6.14
N VAL A 90 -5.18 2.71 6.34
CA VAL A 90 -4.77 1.70 7.33
C VAL A 90 -5.13 2.22 8.73
N HIS A 91 -4.70 3.45 9.05
CA HIS A 91 -5.02 4.07 10.34
C HIS A 91 -6.53 4.29 10.56
N GLY A 92 -7.23 4.78 9.54
CA GLY A 92 -8.64 5.16 9.62
C GLY A 92 -9.56 3.96 9.81
N VAL A 93 -9.27 2.82 9.18
CA VAL A 93 -10.02 1.57 9.42
C VAL A 93 -9.88 1.14 10.87
N SER A 94 -8.67 1.23 11.42
CA SER A 94 -8.43 0.91 12.82
C SER A 94 -9.04 1.93 13.79
N ALA A 95 -9.05 3.22 13.47
CA ALA A 95 -9.73 4.22 14.29
C ALA A 95 -11.26 4.04 14.29
N ALA A 96 -11.88 3.73 13.14
CA ALA A 96 -13.33 3.57 13.04
C ALA A 96 -13.87 2.38 13.87
N LEU A 97 -13.10 1.30 13.96
CA LEU A 97 -13.44 0.13 14.77
C LEU A 97 -13.30 0.42 16.28
N LYS A 98 -12.36 1.31 16.68
CA LYS A 98 -12.19 1.77 18.07
C LYS A 98 -13.41 2.55 18.59
N THR A 99 -14.02 3.40 17.75
CA THR A 99 -15.07 4.34 18.16
C THR A 99 -16.46 3.71 18.30
N LYS A 100 -16.74 2.56 17.66
CA LYS A 100 -18.06 1.90 17.70
C LYS A 100 -18.36 1.12 18.99
N GLY A 101 -17.68 1.41 20.11
CA GLY A 101 -17.88 0.68 21.37
C GLY A 101 -17.38 -0.78 21.34
N MET A 102 -16.67 -1.19 20.29
CA MET A 102 -16.01 -2.49 20.17
C MET A 102 -14.60 -2.51 20.81
N MET A 103 -14.36 -1.69 21.83
CA MET A 103 -13.13 -1.70 22.62
C MET A 103 -13.41 -2.49 23.90
N THR A 104 -12.60 -3.49 24.25
CA THR A 104 -11.45 -3.20 25.12
C THR A 104 -10.28 -4.18 24.99
N ALA A 105 -10.30 -5.16 24.08
CA ALA A 105 -9.20 -6.12 23.99
C ALA A 105 -8.74 -6.33 22.53
N GLY A 106 -7.62 -5.71 22.17
CA GLY A 106 -6.80 -6.17 21.05
C GLY A 106 -6.97 -5.43 19.72
N MET A 107 -6.97 -4.09 19.73
CA MET A 107 -6.55 -3.32 18.56
C MET A 107 -5.31 -2.43 18.79
N GLY A 108 -4.15 -2.93 18.37
CA GLY A 108 -2.82 -2.36 18.67
C GLY A 108 -2.28 -1.34 17.67
N GLU A 109 -3.02 -1.02 16.61
CA GLU A 109 -2.47 -0.22 15.51
C GLU A 109 -2.11 1.22 15.93
N THR A 110 -0.90 1.64 15.56
CA THR A 110 -0.30 2.96 15.83
C THR A 110 -0.08 3.73 14.54
N TRP A 111 -0.03 5.07 14.61
CA TRP A 111 0.32 5.90 13.45
C TRP A 111 1.66 5.52 12.81
N THR A 112 2.63 5.08 13.61
CA THR A 112 3.93 4.63 13.13
C THR A 112 3.81 3.44 12.20
N HIS A 113 2.99 2.44 12.54
CA HIS A 113 2.69 1.31 11.67
C HIS A 113 2.08 1.79 10.37
N SER A 114 0.98 2.54 10.42
CA SER A 114 0.26 2.95 9.21
C SER A 114 1.17 3.80 8.30
N LEU A 115 2.04 4.63 8.89
CA LEU A 115 3.05 5.41 8.17
C LEU A 115 4.09 4.51 7.48
N ILE A 116 4.59 3.47 8.16
CA ILE A 116 5.52 2.51 7.55
C ILE A 116 4.89 1.85 6.33
N ILE A 117 3.62 1.46 6.39
CA ILE A 117 2.91 0.85 5.25
C ILE A 117 2.75 1.83 4.09
N GLY A 118 2.38 3.08 4.38
CA GLY A 118 2.32 4.13 3.38
C GLY A 118 3.68 4.36 2.70
N CYS A 119 4.74 4.49 3.50
CA CYS A 119 6.10 4.64 3.00
C CYS A 119 6.54 3.43 2.16
N LEU A 120 6.37 2.20 2.65
CA LEU A 120 6.72 0.99 1.91
C LEU A 120 6.02 0.94 0.55
N THR A 121 4.73 1.26 0.51
CA THR A 121 3.94 1.25 -0.73
C THR A 121 4.47 2.24 -1.77
N ALA A 122 4.86 3.44 -1.34
CA ALA A 122 5.36 4.48 -2.24
C ALA A 122 6.83 4.29 -2.63
N PHE A 123 7.65 3.75 -1.73
CA PHE A 123 9.09 3.59 -1.93
C PHE A 123 9.49 2.27 -2.59
N VAL A 124 8.63 1.26 -2.60
CA VAL A 124 8.98 -0.05 -3.14
C VAL A 124 9.48 -0.05 -4.60
N PRO A 125 9.05 0.84 -5.53
CA PRO A 125 9.63 0.88 -6.87
C PRO A 125 11.12 1.22 -6.88
N TYR A 126 11.61 1.96 -5.88
CA TYR A 126 13.04 2.27 -5.72
C TYR A 126 13.81 1.13 -5.06
N LEU A 127 13.13 0.33 -4.21
CA LEU A 127 13.75 -0.80 -3.52
C LEU A 127 13.82 -2.04 -4.42
N TYR A 128 12.86 -2.19 -5.34
CA TYR A 128 12.75 -3.38 -6.18
C TYR A 128 13.99 -3.73 -7.00
N PRO A 129 14.71 -2.77 -7.62
CA PRO A 129 15.95 -3.06 -8.35
C PRO A 129 17.04 -3.72 -7.48
N PHE A 130 17.03 -3.47 -6.17
CA PHE A 130 17.96 -4.12 -5.23
C PHE A 130 17.52 -5.53 -4.82
N LEU A 131 16.22 -5.82 -4.90
CA LEU A 131 15.65 -7.15 -4.64
C LEU A 131 15.71 -8.05 -5.88
N ALA A 132 15.53 -7.48 -7.07
CA ALA A 132 15.47 -8.21 -8.34
C ALA A 132 16.61 -9.22 -8.58
N PRO A 133 17.88 -8.97 -8.18
CA PRO A 133 18.95 -9.94 -8.37
C PRO A 133 18.75 -11.27 -7.63
N VAL A 134 18.13 -11.21 -6.44
CA VAL A 134 17.93 -12.38 -5.56
C VAL A 134 16.56 -13.05 -5.73
N LEU A 135 15.66 -12.42 -6.49
CA LEU A 135 14.34 -12.98 -6.79
C LEU A 135 14.43 -14.07 -7.88
N PRO A 136 13.51 -15.05 -7.89
CA PRO A 136 13.41 -16.00 -8.99
C PRO A 136 12.98 -15.28 -10.29
N ALA A 137 13.36 -15.82 -11.45
CA ALA A 137 13.20 -15.14 -12.74
C ALA A 137 11.75 -14.72 -13.07
N TRP A 138 10.75 -15.47 -12.60
CA TRP A 138 9.33 -15.17 -12.80
C TRP A 138 8.79 -14.04 -11.92
N LEU A 139 9.59 -13.56 -10.95
CA LEU A 139 9.29 -12.39 -10.13
C LEU A 139 10.13 -11.17 -10.54
N LYS A 140 11.13 -11.31 -11.43
CA LYS A 140 11.94 -10.16 -11.87
C LYS A 140 11.14 -9.26 -12.79
#